data_AF-A0A1V4RS09-F1
#
_entry.id   AF-A0A1V4RS09-F1
#
_cell.length_a   1.000
_cell.length_b   1.000
_cell.length_c   1.000
_cell.angle_alpha   90.00
_cell.angle_beta   90.00
_cell.angle_gamma   90.00
#
_symmetry.space_group_name_H-M   'P 1'
#
loop_
_entity.id
_entity.type
_entity.pdbx_description
1 polymer ?
#
loop_
_entity_poly.entity_id
_entity_poly.type
_entity_poly.pdbx_seq_one_letter_code
_entity_poly.pdbx_strand_id
1 'polypeptide(L)'
;MKKTDILGCVGWGALILLSSAWIPFFGPFLSLLAPLPFLYYSSKLGSYQGVKLAAIATITIGLFARLTGSPQIIIFCIEFSLLGLALSELFKRQFSLGQTIFLGTTFMLLLGLGFLLFLALSKGMGPFEMTHNYLEAQLKATIKVYEEMGIPQENAGELGVYGKAFMAIILKIYPSLMIIGTGFAVWLNVVVAKPLFRMGNLGYPAFAPTDHWQAPESLVWGVIVAGFALFLTSEGIELLAINALIIIMIIYLFHGLSIVLFFLNKYRVPSWLRIGVYFLIVVQQLFFVALSLAGLFDQWVDFRKIHRRMES
;
A
#
# COMPACT_ATOMS: atom_id res chain seq x y z
N MET A 1 8.50 2.03 30.66
CA MET A 1 7.42 2.59 29.82
C MET A 1 6.58 3.54 30.66
N LYS A 2 6.41 4.81 30.25
CA LYS A 2 5.59 5.78 31.00
C LYS A 2 4.11 5.57 30.65
N LYS A 3 3.20 5.89 31.57
CA LYS A 3 1.74 5.84 31.32
C LYS A 3 1.32 6.70 30.12
N THR A 4 1.99 7.84 29.92
CA THR A 4 1.77 8.75 28.79
C THR A 4 2.09 8.11 27.44
N ASP A 5 3.07 7.21 27.37
CA ASP A 5 3.40 6.49 26.14
C ASP A 5 2.33 5.46 25.79
N ILE A 6 1.77 4.79 26.81
CA ILE A 6 0.67 3.84 26.64
C ILE A 6 -0.58 4.56 26.14
N LEU A 7 -0.99 5.62 26.84
CA LEU A 7 -2.16 6.41 26.47
C LEU A 7 -2.02 7.04 25.10
N GLY A 8 -0.83 7.52 24.73
CA GLY A 8 -0.58 8.11 23.42
C GLY A 8 -0.68 7.08 22.29
N CYS A 9 -0.09 5.88 22.46
CA CYS A 9 -0.18 4.82 21.46
C CYS A 9 -1.61 4.30 21.29
N VAL A 10 -2.28 4.00 22.43
CA VAL A 10 -3.67 3.52 22.43
C VAL A 10 -4.60 4.57 21.84
N GLY A 11 -4.51 5.82 22.29
CA GLY A 11 -5.38 6.90 21.82
C GLY A 11 -5.20 7.18 20.34
N TRP A 12 -3.95 7.26 19.87
CA TRP A 12 -3.67 7.51 18.46
C TRP A 12 -4.09 6.32 17.57
N GLY A 13 -3.76 5.09 17.98
CA GLY A 13 -4.15 3.87 17.26
C GLY A 13 -5.67 3.68 17.21
N ALA A 14 -6.36 3.87 18.34
CA ALA A 14 -7.81 3.78 18.41
C ALA A 14 -8.48 4.84 17.53
N LEU A 15 -8.01 6.09 17.56
CA LEU A 15 -8.58 7.17 16.77
C LEU A 15 -8.46 6.90 15.26
N ILE A 16 -7.29 6.44 14.80
CA ILE A 16 -7.11 6.09 13.39
C ILE A 16 -8.01 4.91 13.01
N LEU A 17 -8.05 3.85 13.80
CA LEU A 17 -8.83 2.66 13.46
C LEU A 17 -10.34 2.93 13.49
N LEU A 18 -10.83 3.67 14.49
CA LEU A 18 -12.24 4.02 14.60
C LEU A 18 -12.68 5.06 13.57
N SER A 19 -11.77 5.89 13.05
CA SER A 19 -12.08 6.82 11.95
C SER A 19 -12.61 6.10 10.71
N SER A 20 -12.18 4.85 10.48
CA SER A 20 -12.68 4.00 9.40
C SER A 20 -14.17 3.66 9.52
N ALA A 21 -14.69 3.60 10.75
CA ALA A 21 -16.11 3.32 11.01
C ALA A 21 -16.98 4.58 10.96
N TRP A 22 -16.43 5.74 11.34
CA TRP A 22 -17.23 6.97 11.53
C TRP A 22 -17.20 7.92 10.34
N ILE A 23 -16.17 7.86 9.50
CA ILE A 23 -16.02 8.75 8.35
C ILE A 23 -16.08 7.90 7.07
N PRO A 24 -17.26 7.76 6.45
CA PRO A 24 -17.39 7.11 5.15
C PRO A 24 -16.43 7.73 4.13
N PHE A 25 -15.93 6.92 3.20
CA PHE A 25 -14.95 7.27 2.14
C PHE A 25 -13.54 7.65 2.62
N PHE A 26 -13.38 8.55 3.60
CA PHE A 26 -12.06 9.00 4.07
C PHE A 26 -11.43 8.12 5.15
N GLY A 27 -12.25 7.49 5.98
CA GLY A 27 -11.81 6.65 7.08
C GLY A 27 -10.86 5.50 6.67
N PRO A 28 -11.12 4.77 5.56
CA PRO A 28 -10.19 3.77 5.04
C PRO A 28 -8.82 4.32 4.60
N PHE A 29 -8.74 5.59 4.16
CA PHE A 29 -7.44 6.19 3.84
C PHE A 29 -6.66 6.54 5.10
N LEU A 30 -7.34 6.96 6.17
CA LEU A 30 -6.71 7.19 7.47
C LEU A 30 -6.19 5.87 8.07
N SER A 31 -6.90 4.76 7.90
CA SER A 31 -6.46 3.46 8.40
C SER A 31 -5.18 2.93 7.75
N LEU A 32 -4.80 3.43 6.56
CA LEU A 32 -3.48 3.15 5.98
C LEU A 32 -2.33 3.62 6.88
N LEU A 33 -2.56 4.64 7.72
CA LEU A 33 -1.60 5.16 8.71
C LEU A 33 -1.72 4.46 10.09
N ALA A 34 -2.53 3.40 10.20
CA ALA A 34 -2.69 2.68 11.48
C ALA A 34 -1.41 2.01 12.02
N PRO A 35 -0.42 1.58 11.20
CA PRO A 35 0.85 1.05 11.72
C PRO A 35 1.73 2.12 12.41
N LEU A 36 1.49 3.40 12.11
CA LEU A 36 2.37 4.52 12.46
C LEU A 36 2.51 4.79 13.97
N PRO A 37 1.43 4.77 14.77
CA PRO A 37 1.52 4.83 16.23
C PRO A 37 2.42 3.72 16.80
N PHE A 38 2.22 2.49 16.33
CA PHE A 38 3.01 1.34 16.77
C PHE A 38 4.47 1.48 16.35
N LEU A 39 4.76 1.91 15.12
CA LEU A 39 6.10 2.21 14.63
C LEU A 39 6.82 3.28 15.47
N TYR A 40 6.14 4.39 15.74
CA TYR A 40 6.71 5.51 16.49
C TYR A 40 7.05 5.11 17.93
N TYR A 41 6.09 4.56 18.67
CA TYR A 41 6.29 4.24 20.08
C TYR A 41 7.20 3.03 20.30
N SER A 42 7.18 2.03 19.41
CA SER A 42 8.13 0.91 19.50
C SER A 42 9.56 1.36 19.22
N SER A 43 9.76 2.32 18.31
CA SER A 43 11.07 2.91 18.05
C SER A 43 11.54 3.79 19.21
N LYS A 44 10.63 4.49 19.88
CA LYS A 44 10.92 5.31 21.07
C LYS A 44 11.31 4.48 22.29
N LEU A 45 10.65 3.34 22.52
CA LEU A 45 10.80 2.55 23.74
C LEU A 45 11.80 1.39 23.63
N GLY A 46 12.24 1.05 22.41
CA GLY A 46 13.08 -0.11 22.12
C GLY A 46 12.27 -1.40 21.92
N SER A 47 12.91 -2.46 21.40
CA SER A 47 12.19 -3.66 20.89
C SER A 47 11.34 -4.35 21.97
N TYR A 48 11.89 -4.60 23.16
CA TYR A 48 11.19 -5.33 24.22
C TYR A 48 9.99 -4.56 24.79
N GLN A 49 10.17 -3.26 25.08
CA GLN A 49 9.09 -2.41 25.59
C GLN A 49 8.06 -2.08 24.50
N GLY A 50 8.49 -1.99 23.24
CA GLY A 50 7.62 -1.83 22.08
C GLY A 50 6.65 -3.00 21.90
N VAL A 51 7.12 -4.25 22.02
CA VAL A 51 6.26 -5.44 21.95
C VAL A 51 5.24 -5.44 23.09
N LYS A 52 5.67 -5.12 24.32
CA LYS A 52 4.75 -4.99 25.46
C LYS A 52 3.68 -3.93 25.22
N LEU A 53 4.08 -2.77 24.72
CA LEU A 53 3.16 -1.69 24.40
C LEU A 53 2.15 -2.11 23.34
N ALA A 54 2.61 -2.71 22.24
CA ALA A 54 1.76 -3.18 21.16
C ALA A 54 0.75 -4.21 21.69
N ALA A 55 1.17 -5.16 22.51
CA ALA A 55 0.26 -6.13 23.14
C ALA A 55 -0.80 -5.45 24.01
N ILE A 56 -0.41 -4.52 24.89
CA ILE A 56 -1.36 -3.77 25.73
C ILE A 56 -2.34 -2.97 24.87
N ALA A 57 -1.83 -2.31 23.82
CA ALA A 57 -2.65 -1.49 22.94
C ALA A 57 -3.64 -2.33 22.14
N THR A 58 -3.20 -3.44 21.56
CA THR A 58 -4.07 -4.37 20.83
C THR A 58 -5.15 -4.97 21.72
N ILE A 59 -4.82 -5.36 22.97
CA ILE A 59 -5.83 -5.84 23.94
C ILE A 59 -6.84 -4.74 24.26
N THR A 60 -6.36 -3.53 24.56
CA THR A 60 -7.24 -2.42 24.98
C THR A 60 -8.17 -1.99 23.84
N ILE A 61 -7.62 -1.79 22.64
CA ILE A 61 -8.39 -1.43 21.44
C ILE A 61 -9.34 -2.57 21.06
N GLY A 62 -8.89 -3.82 21.14
CA GLY A 62 -9.71 -4.98 20.80
C GLY A 62 -10.88 -5.20 21.76
N LEU A 63 -10.69 -4.99 23.05
CA LEU A 63 -11.78 -5.00 24.04
C LEU A 63 -12.81 -3.92 23.72
N PHE A 64 -12.36 -2.70 23.44
CA PHE A 64 -13.24 -1.60 23.07
C PHE A 64 -14.01 -1.89 21.78
N ALA A 65 -13.33 -2.39 20.74
CA ALA A 65 -13.95 -2.76 19.47
C ALA A 65 -15.00 -3.88 19.60
N ARG A 66 -14.79 -4.84 20.51
CA ARG A 66 -15.79 -5.87 20.81
C ARG A 66 -17.03 -5.28 21.47
N LEU A 67 -16.86 -4.32 22.38
CA LEU A 67 -17.96 -3.64 23.05
C LEU A 67 -18.78 -2.76 22.10
N THR A 68 -18.15 -2.16 21.08
CA THR A 68 -18.81 -1.35 20.05
C THR A 68 -19.38 -2.17 18.88
N GLY A 69 -19.34 -3.51 18.97
CA GLY A 69 -19.92 -4.40 17.95
C GLY A 69 -19.12 -4.51 16.65
N SER A 70 -17.85 -4.10 16.64
CA SER A 70 -16.98 -4.11 15.45
C SER A 70 -15.78 -5.06 15.60
N PRO A 71 -16.01 -6.39 15.70
CA PRO A 71 -14.95 -7.37 16.01
C PRO A 71 -13.87 -7.47 14.93
N GLN A 72 -14.15 -7.06 13.68
CA GLN A 72 -13.19 -7.06 12.57
C GLN A 72 -11.98 -6.15 12.84
N ILE A 73 -12.14 -5.09 13.64
CA ILE A 73 -11.06 -4.16 14.00
C ILE A 73 -9.94 -4.86 14.77
N ILE A 74 -10.25 -5.95 15.50
CA ILE A 74 -9.25 -6.70 16.28
C ILE A 74 -8.16 -7.25 15.35
N ILE A 75 -8.57 -7.83 14.22
CA ILE A 75 -7.67 -8.44 13.24
C ILE A 75 -6.76 -7.38 12.65
N PHE A 76 -7.35 -6.27 12.18
CA PHE A 76 -6.58 -5.15 11.63
C PHE A 76 -5.61 -4.55 12.66
N CYS A 77 -6.05 -4.43 13.92
CA CYS A 77 -5.19 -3.92 14.98
C CYS A 77 -3.98 -4.83 15.22
N ILE A 78 -4.17 -6.15 15.20
CA ILE A 78 -3.08 -7.13 15.28
C ILE A 78 -2.11 -6.92 14.09
N GLU A 79 -2.61 -6.96 12.86
CA GLU A 79 -1.78 -6.84 11.65
C GLU A 79 -0.97 -5.54 11.62
N PHE A 80 -1.62 -4.40 11.89
CA PHE A 80 -0.96 -3.10 11.90
C PHE A 80 0.02 -2.95 13.07
N SER A 81 -0.28 -3.52 14.24
CA SER A 81 0.65 -3.53 15.37
C SER A 81 1.92 -4.31 15.05
N LEU A 82 1.77 -5.48 14.41
CA LEU A 82 2.90 -6.31 13.97
C LEU A 82 3.71 -5.62 12.88
N LEU A 83 3.06 -4.98 11.90
CA LEU A 83 3.76 -4.21 10.87
C LEU A 83 4.54 -3.03 11.48
N GLY A 84 3.95 -2.29 12.42
CA GLY A 84 4.63 -1.19 13.11
C GLY A 84 5.88 -1.66 13.87
N LEU A 85 5.80 -2.80 14.55
CA LEU A 85 6.95 -3.43 15.20
C LEU A 85 8.02 -3.88 14.19
N ALA A 86 7.61 -4.53 13.10
CA ALA A 86 8.52 -4.98 12.05
C ALA A 86 9.26 -3.80 11.40
N LEU A 87 8.55 -2.71 11.08
CA LEU A 87 9.15 -1.49 10.53
C LEU A 87 10.11 -0.84 11.54
N SER A 88 9.80 -0.83 12.84
CA SER A 88 10.71 -0.33 13.87
C SER A 88 12.03 -1.11 13.90
N GLU A 89 11.96 -2.42 13.73
CA GLU A 89 13.14 -3.27 13.66
C GLU A 89 13.93 -3.07 12.35
N LEU A 90 13.24 -2.93 11.21
CA LEU A 90 13.86 -2.61 9.93
C LEU A 90 14.57 -1.24 9.97
N PHE A 91 14.02 -0.25 10.68
CA PHE A 91 14.64 1.06 10.85
C PHE A 91 15.96 0.99 11.63
N LYS A 92 16.08 0.08 12.62
CA LYS A 92 17.34 -0.13 13.34
C LYS A 92 18.42 -0.74 12.46
N ARG A 93 18.03 -1.56 11.49
CA ARG A 93 18.95 -2.25 10.56
C ARG A 93 19.48 -1.35 9.43
N GLN A 94 18.96 -0.12 9.28
CA GLN A 94 19.44 0.87 8.31
C GLN A 94 19.47 0.36 6.85
N PHE A 95 18.51 -0.48 6.47
CA PHE A 95 18.38 -0.91 5.08
C PHE A 95 18.01 0.25 4.15
N SER A 96 18.19 0.06 2.84
CA SER A 96 17.72 1.04 1.86
C SER A 96 16.20 1.20 1.89
N LEU A 97 15.69 2.31 1.32
CA LEU A 97 14.26 2.58 1.25
C LEU A 97 13.51 1.44 0.54
N GLY A 98 14.04 0.99 -0.61
CA GLY A 98 13.46 -0.11 -1.39
C GLY A 98 13.42 -1.43 -0.62
N GLN A 99 14.51 -1.79 0.07
CA GLN A 99 14.56 -3.00 0.89
C GLN A 99 13.59 -2.93 2.08
N THR A 100 13.49 -1.77 2.74
CA THR A 100 12.57 -1.58 3.87
C THR A 100 11.12 -1.76 3.44
N ILE A 101 10.73 -1.16 2.31
CA ILE A 101 9.39 -1.31 1.75
C ILE A 101 9.16 -2.76 1.32
N PHE A 102 10.10 -3.38 0.60
CA PHE A 102 9.98 -4.77 0.16
C PHE A 102 9.80 -5.74 1.32
N LEU A 103 10.65 -5.66 2.35
CA LEU A 103 10.57 -6.52 3.53
C LEU A 103 9.30 -6.28 4.34
N GLY A 104 8.90 -5.01 4.54
CA GLY A 104 7.66 -4.66 5.24
C GLY A 104 6.41 -5.15 4.49
N THR A 105 6.40 -5.01 3.17
CA THR A 105 5.31 -5.48 2.29
C THR A 105 5.22 -7.00 2.32
N THR A 106 6.34 -7.69 2.16
CA THR A 106 6.42 -9.16 2.20
C THR A 106 5.95 -9.68 3.55
N PHE A 107 6.40 -9.08 4.66
CA PHE A 107 5.96 -9.45 6.00
C PHE A 107 4.44 -9.31 6.18
N MET A 108 3.86 -8.18 5.76
CA MET A 108 2.43 -7.95 5.90
C MET A 108 1.60 -8.87 4.98
N LEU A 109 2.06 -9.15 3.77
CA LEU A 109 1.39 -10.09 2.86
C LEU A 109 1.41 -11.52 3.41
N LEU A 110 2.54 -11.96 4.00
CA LEU A 110 2.63 -13.29 4.63
C LEU A 110 1.72 -13.39 5.86
N LEU A 111 1.64 -12.34 6.68
CA LEU A 111 0.70 -12.28 7.79
C LEU A 111 -0.76 -12.35 7.30
N GLY A 112 -1.13 -11.53 6.32
CA GLY A 112 -2.48 -11.50 5.75
C GLY A 112 -2.86 -12.83 5.09
N LEU A 113 -1.92 -13.46 4.36
CA LEU A 113 -2.12 -14.79 3.78
C LEU A 113 -2.32 -15.86 4.87
N GLY A 114 -1.49 -15.83 5.93
CA GLY A 114 -1.64 -16.75 7.06
C GLY A 114 -2.99 -16.61 7.75
N PHE A 115 -3.46 -15.37 7.94
CA PHE A 115 -4.75 -15.09 8.53
C PHE A 115 -5.92 -15.53 7.61
N LEU A 116 -5.81 -15.24 6.32
CA LEU A 116 -6.79 -15.66 5.32
C LEU A 116 -6.90 -17.19 5.24
N LEU A 117 -5.77 -17.91 5.25
CA LEU A 117 -5.75 -19.37 5.30
C LEU A 117 -6.39 -19.92 6.58
N PHE A 118 -6.08 -19.32 7.73
CA PHE A 118 -6.69 -19.70 9.01
C PHE A 118 -8.21 -19.54 8.99
N LEU A 119 -8.73 -18.42 8.46
CA LEU A 119 -10.17 -18.19 8.34
C LEU A 119 -10.82 -19.12 7.31
N ALA A 120 -10.17 -19.36 6.18
CA ALA A 120 -10.66 -20.25 5.13
C ALA A 120 -10.82 -21.69 5.66
N LEU A 121 -9.79 -22.20 6.36
CA LEU A 121 -9.83 -23.51 7.02
C LEU A 121 -10.91 -23.58 8.11
N SER A 122 -11.06 -22.52 8.91
CA SER A 122 -12.10 -22.46 9.96
C SER A 122 -13.52 -22.50 9.41
N LYS A 123 -13.71 -22.10 8.15
CA LYS A 123 -15.00 -22.10 7.45
C LYS A 123 -15.18 -23.28 6.49
N GLY A 124 -14.18 -24.15 6.35
CA GLY A 124 -14.21 -25.26 5.39
C GLY A 124 -14.25 -24.81 3.92
N MET A 125 -13.77 -23.60 3.60
CA MET A 125 -13.76 -23.03 2.25
C MET A 125 -12.34 -22.84 1.74
N GLY A 126 -12.16 -22.72 0.42
CA GLY A 126 -10.88 -22.32 -0.17
C GLY A 126 -10.58 -20.83 0.04
N PRO A 127 -9.29 -20.42 0.08
CA PRO A 127 -8.91 -19.00 0.18
C PRO A 127 -9.43 -18.17 -1.01
N PHE A 128 -9.36 -18.73 -2.22
CA PHE A 128 -9.87 -18.10 -3.43
C PHE A 128 -11.40 -17.94 -3.40
N GLU A 129 -12.10 -18.98 -2.94
CA GLU A 129 -13.56 -18.97 -2.78
C GLU A 129 -14.03 -17.92 -1.77
N MET A 130 -13.29 -17.79 -0.66
CA MET A 130 -13.57 -16.76 0.35
C MET A 130 -13.42 -15.35 -0.22
N THR A 131 -12.36 -15.09 -0.99
CA THR A 131 -12.17 -13.81 -1.69
C THR A 131 -13.27 -13.55 -2.72
N HIS A 132 -13.62 -14.56 -3.52
CA HIS A 132 -14.70 -14.49 -4.51
C HIS A 132 -16.03 -14.09 -3.85
N ASN A 133 -16.43 -14.81 -2.80
CA ASN A 133 -17.68 -14.57 -2.08
C ASN A 133 -17.71 -13.19 -1.42
N TYR A 134 -16.56 -12.72 -0.92
CA TYR A 134 -16.45 -11.37 -0.37
C TYR A 134 -16.67 -10.29 -1.45
N LEU A 135 -16.00 -10.39 -2.58
CA LEU A 135 -16.15 -9.43 -3.68
C LEU A 135 -17.57 -9.46 -4.26
N GLU A 136 -18.18 -10.64 -4.39
CA GLU A 136 -19.57 -10.80 -4.82
C GLU A 136 -20.56 -10.13 -3.87
N ALA A 137 -20.38 -10.30 -2.57
CA ALA A 137 -21.20 -9.61 -1.57
C ALA A 137 -21.07 -8.08 -1.69
N GLN A 138 -19.85 -7.57 -1.92
CA GLN A 138 -19.63 -6.13 -2.07
C GLN A 138 -20.22 -5.55 -3.37
N LEU A 139 -20.11 -6.28 -4.47
CA LEU A 139 -20.72 -5.88 -5.74
C LEU A 139 -22.24 -5.81 -5.60
N LYS A 140 -22.87 -6.84 -5.01
CA LYS A 140 -24.32 -6.86 -4.76
C LYS A 140 -24.77 -5.72 -3.85
N ALA A 141 -24.02 -5.44 -2.78
CA ALA A 141 -24.30 -4.32 -1.89
C ALA A 141 -24.24 -2.98 -2.63
N THR A 142 -23.25 -2.80 -3.51
CA THR A 142 -23.08 -1.58 -4.30
C THR A 142 -24.23 -1.41 -5.29
N ILE A 143 -24.61 -2.46 -6.02
CA ILE A 143 -25.76 -2.43 -6.94
C ILE A 143 -27.04 -2.03 -6.20
N LYS A 144 -27.26 -2.59 -5.00
CA LYS A 144 -28.42 -2.26 -4.18
C LYS A 144 -28.47 -0.79 -3.77
N VAL A 145 -27.32 -0.19 -3.44
CA VAL A 145 -27.24 1.25 -3.13
C VAL A 145 -27.61 2.10 -4.36
N TYR A 146 -27.18 1.70 -5.56
CA TYR A 146 -27.56 2.38 -6.81
C TYR A 146 -29.06 2.28 -7.10
N GLU A 147 -29.67 1.13 -6.82
CA GLU A 147 -31.13 0.93 -6.90
C GLU A 147 -31.88 1.85 -5.93
N GLU A 148 -31.41 1.93 -4.68
CA GLU A 148 -31.99 2.77 -3.64
C GLU A 148 -31.88 4.28 -3.96
N MET A 149 -30.88 4.68 -4.75
CA MET A 149 -30.72 6.07 -5.24
C MET A 149 -31.63 6.43 -6.43
N GLY A 150 -32.48 5.50 -6.89
CA GLY A 150 -33.48 5.77 -7.91
C GLY A 150 -32.93 6.02 -9.32
N ILE A 151 -31.69 5.60 -9.60
CA ILE A 151 -31.12 5.68 -10.95
C ILE A 151 -31.90 4.70 -11.86
N PRO A 152 -32.55 5.19 -12.95
CA PRO A 152 -33.41 4.36 -13.78
C PRO A 152 -32.67 3.13 -14.32
N GLN A 153 -33.15 1.94 -13.96
CA GLN A 153 -32.64 0.66 -14.43
C GLN A 153 -33.12 0.34 -15.86
N GLU A 154 -32.93 1.26 -16.81
CA GLU A 154 -33.30 1.00 -18.21
C GLU A 154 -32.48 -0.19 -18.78
N ASN A 155 -31.33 -0.51 -18.16
CA ASN A 155 -30.43 -1.60 -18.54
C ASN A 155 -30.10 -2.57 -17.39
N ALA A 156 -31.06 -2.99 -16.56
CA ALA A 156 -30.82 -3.94 -15.44
C ALA A 156 -30.09 -5.23 -15.88
N GLY A 157 -30.40 -5.73 -17.08
CA GLY A 157 -29.72 -6.89 -17.67
C GLY A 157 -28.26 -6.62 -18.06
N GLU A 158 -27.94 -5.41 -18.52
CA GLU A 158 -26.56 -5.04 -18.89
C GLU A 158 -25.69 -4.81 -17.65
N LEU A 159 -26.24 -4.21 -16.58
CA LEU A 159 -25.54 -4.04 -15.30
C LEU A 159 -25.06 -5.39 -14.72
N GLY A 160 -25.86 -6.45 -14.86
CA GLY A 160 -25.47 -7.80 -14.46
C GLY A 160 -24.31 -8.37 -15.31
N VAL A 161 -24.30 -8.10 -16.62
CA VAL A 161 -23.23 -8.54 -17.53
C VAL A 161 -21.94 -7.76 -17.29
N TYR A 162 -22.02 -6.43 -17.20
CA TYR A 162 -20.87 -5.58 -16.85
C TYR A 162 -20.32 -5.92 -15.47
N GLY A 163 -21.20 -6.16 -14.48
CA GLY A 163 -20.80 -6.56 -13.13
C GLY A 163 -20.03 -7.89 -13.10
N LYS A 164 -20.47 -8.89 -13.87
CA LYS A 164 -19.74 -10.17 -14.01
C LYS A 164 -18.39 -10.01 -14.70
N ALA A 165 -18.32 -9.24 -15.78
CA ALA A 165 -17.06 -8.96 -16.47
C ALA A 165 -16.07 -8.20 -15.56
N PHE A 166 -16.57 -7.19 -14.84
CA PHE A 166 -15.80 -6.44 -13.86
C PHE A 166 -15.28 -7.33 -12.73
N MET A 167 -16.12 -8.21 -12.19
CA MET A 167 -15.72 -9.18 -11.17
C MET A 167 -14.61 -10.09 -11.67
N ALA A 168 -14.74 -10.62 -12.89
CA ALA A 168 -13.74 -11.50 -13.49
C ALA A 168 -12.38 -10.78 -13.66
N ILE A 169 -12.40 -9.52 -14.11
CA ILE A 169 -11.19 -8.70 -14.24
C ILE A 169 -10.58 -8.44 -12.86
N ILE A 170 -11.38 -8.01 -11.88
CA ILE A 170 -10.90 -7.74 -10.51
C ILE A 170 -10.26 -8.98 -9.92
N LEU A 171 -10.92 -10.14 -9.98
CA LEU A 171 -10.38 -11.39 -9.43
C LEU A 171 -9.04 -11.76 -10.07
N LYS A 172 -8.90 -11.52 -11.38
CA LYS A 172 -7.67 -11.78 -12.11
C LYS A 172 -6.51 -10.89 -11.65
N ILE A 173 -6.77 -9.61 -11.35
CA ILE A 173 -5.73 -8.65 -10.94
C ILE A 173 -5.64 -8.47 -9.41
N TYR A 174 -6.55 -9.08 -8.65
CA TYR A 174 -6.66 -8.92 -7.20
C TYR A 174 -5.34 -9.19 -6.46
N PRO A 175 -4.54 -10.22 -6.79
CA PRO A 175 -3.25 -10.44 -6.15
C PRO A 175 -2.31 -9.24 -6.30
N SER A 176 -2.21 -8.66 -7.49
CA SER A 176 -1.39 -7.46 -7.72
C SER A 176 -1.92 -6.25 -6.97
N LEU A 177 -3.25 -6.07 -6.90
CA LEU A 177 -3.87 -4.98 -6.14
C LEU A 177 -3.57 -5.09 -4.64
N MET A 178 -3.60 -6.30 -4.08
CA MET A 178 -3.20 -6.53 -2.68
C MET A 178 -1.74 -6.15 -2.46
N ILE A 179 -0.83 -6.63 -3.31
CA ILE A 179 0.61 -6.35 -3.21
C ILE A 179 0.88 -4.83 -3.29
N ILE A 180 0.28 -4.16 -4.28
CA ILE A 180 0.44 -2.72 -4.49
C ILE A 180 -0.18 -1.93 -3.34
N GLY A 181 -1.39 -2.27 -2.90
CA GLY A 181 -2.07 -1.61 -1.79
C GLY A 181 -1.29 -1.73 -0.49
N THR A 182 -0.81 -2.93 -0.16
CA THR A 182 0.04 -3.18 0.99
C THR A 182 1.36 -2.42 0.89
N GLY A 183 2.03 -2.47 -0.26
CA GLY A 183 3.28 -1.75 -0.48
C GLY A 183 3.13 -0.24 -0.38
N PHE A 184 2.03 0.30 -0.90
CA PHE A 184 1.68 1.71 -0.78
C PHE A 184 1.43 2.11 0.68
N ALA A 185 0.71 1.29 1.45
CA ALA A 185 0.50 1.52 2.87
C ALA A 185 1.83 1.55 3.64
N VAL A 186 2.71 0.58 3.38
CA VAL A 186 4.05 0.53 3.99
C VAL A 186 4.87 1.76 3.62
N TRP A 187 4.94 2.11 2.33
CA TRP A 187 5.63 3.30 1.84
C TRP A 187 5.12 4.57 2.51
N LEU A 188 3.80 4.73 2.61
CA LEU A 188 3.15 5.88 3.24
C LEU A 188 3.55 6.00 4.71
N ASN A 189 3.54 4.90 5.47
CA ASN A 189 3.98 4.88 6.87
C ASN A 189 5.46 5.27 7.02
N VAL A 190 6.33 4.77 6.13
CA VAL A 190 7.76 5.11 6.15
C VAL A 190 7.97 6.60 5.87
N VAL A 191 7.31 7.16 4.85
CA VAL A 191 7.44 8.57 4.48
C VAL A 191 6.89 9.50 5.58
N VAL A 192 5.71 9.19 6.11
CA VAL A 192 5.05 10.01 7.17
C VAL A 192 5.75 9.85 8.53
N ALA A 193 6.46 8.74 8.78
CA ALA A 193 7.27 8.59 9.98
C ALA A 193 8.41 9.61 10.07
N LYS A 194 8.99 10.06 8.95
CA LYS A 194 10.13 10.99 8.95
C LYS A 194 9.89 12.30 9.73
N PRO A 195 8.84 13.10 9.46
CA PRO A 195 8.57 14.31 10.23
C PRO A 195 8.27 14.01 11.71
N LEU A 196 7.55 12.93 11.99
CA LEU A 196 7.17 12.56 13.36
C LEU A 196 8.38 12.15 14.21
N PHE A 197 9.31 11.38 13.62
CA PHE A 197 10.56 11.01 14.27
C PHE A 197 11.45 12.23 14.52
N ARG A 198 11.47 13.20 13.61
CA ARG A 198 12.16 14.49 13.82
C ARG A 198 11.55 15.27 14.99
N MET A 199 10.22 15.38 15.05
CA MET A 199 9.53 16.05 16.17
C MET A 199 9.79 15.36 17.51
N GLY A 200 9.91 14.03 17.50
CA GLY A 200 10.18 13.21 18.68
C GLY A 200 11.66 13.05 19.06
N ASN A 201 12.59 13.67 18.33
CA ASN A 201 14.05 13.45 18.44
C ASN A 201 14.44 11.95 18.41
N LEU A 202 13.77 11.16 17.57
CA LEU A 202 14.05 9.74 17.35
C LEU A 202 14.97 9.55 16.14
N GLY A 203 15.83 8.51 16.20
CA GLY A 203 16.65 8.11 15.07
C GLY A 203 15.79 7.61 13.90
N TYR A 204 15.94 8.23 12.73
CA TYR A 204 15.29 7.82 11.48
C TYR A 204 16.36 7.36 10.47
N PRO A 205 16.13 6.28 9.69
CA PRO A 205 17.12 5.80 8.74
C PRO A 205 17.54 6.87 7.73
N ALA A 206 18.83 6.94 7.43
CA ALA A 206 19.37 7.88 6.46
C ALA A 206 19.12 7.39 5.01
N PHE A 207 17.86 7.26 4.62
CA PHE A 207 17.50 6.86 3.27
C PHE A 207 18.05 7.86 2.24
N ALA A 208 18.50 7.32 1.10
CA ALA A 208 18.89 8.12 -0.04
C ALA A 208 17.74 9.07 -0.45
N PRO A 209 18.06 10.28 -0.94
CA PRO A 209 17.06 11.20 -1.46
C PRO A 209 16.11 10.53 -2.47
N THR A 210 14.81 10.75 -2.33
CA THR A 210 13.78 10.11 -3.15
C THR A 210 13.82 10.52 -4.62
N ASP A 211 14.46 11.64 -4.93
CA ASP A 211 14.72 12.12 -6.29
C ASP A 211 15.90 11.43 -6.98
N HIS A 212 16.68 10.64 -6.25
CA HIS A 212 17.75 9.80 -6.79
C HIS A 212 17.40 8.31 -6.73
N TRP A 213 16.19 7.97 -6.27
CA TRP A 213 15.75 6.59 -6.23
C TRP A 213 15.66 6.02 -7.65
N GLN A 214 16.11 4.77 -7.80
CA GLN A 214 16.05 4.00 -9.04
C GLN A 214 15.56 2.60 -8.72
N ALA A 215 14.75 2.04 -9.61
CA ALA A 215 14.37 0.64 -9.52
C ALA A 215 15.58 -0.27 -9.81
N PRO A 216 15.67 -1.49 -9.27
CA PRO A 216 16.72 -2.43 -9.64
C PRO A 216 16.73 -2.74 -11.15
N GLU A 217 17.89 -2.69 -11.78
CA GLU A 217 18.06 -2.97 -13.22
C GLU A 217 17.55 -4.37 -13.61
N SER A 218 17.67 -5.34 -12.71
CA SER A 218 17.21 -6.73 -12.92
C SER A 218 15.69 -6.84 -13.16
N LEU A 219 14.88 -5.87 -12.75
CA LEU A 219 13.43 -5.88 -12.97
C LEU A 219 13.04 -5.78 -14.44
N VAL A 220 13.94 -5.27 -15.30
CA VAL A 220 13.73 -5.22 -16.75
C VAL A 220 13.46 -6.62 -17.31
N TRP A 221 14.22 -7.62 -16.85
CA TRP A 221 14.03 -9.01 -17.25
C TRP A 221 12.67 -9.55 -16.79
N GLY A 222 12.16 -9.08 -15.65
CA GLY A 222 10.81 -9.39 -15.20
C GLY A 222 9.75 -8.89 -16.17
N VAL A 223 9.88 -7.67 -16.71
CA VAL A 223 8.98 -7.13 -17.74
C VAL A 223 9.04 -7.97 -19.01
N ILE A 224 10.25 -8.32 -19.46
CA ILE A 224 10.46 -9.11 -20.68
C ILE A 224 9.83 -10.49 -20.53
N VAL A 225 10.19 -11.23 -19.48
CA VAL A 225 9.69 -12.59 -19.23
C VAL A 225 8.17 -12.58 -19.06
N ALA A 226 7.62 -11.67 -18.26
CA ALA A 226 6.18 -11.59 -18.05
C ALA A 226 5.43 -11.15 -19.33
N GLY A 227 6.00 -10.23 -20.11
CA GLY A 227 5.45 -9.80 -21.39
C GLY A 227 5.39 -10.94 -22.41
N PHE A 228 6.47 -11.71 -22.56
CA PHE A 228 6.46 -12.89 -23.44
C PHE A 228 5.55 -14.01 -22.93
N ALA A 229 5.42 -14.15 -21.61
CA ALA A 229 4.54 -15.15 -21.00
C ALA A 229 3.05 -14.91 -21.33
N LEU A 230 2.63 -13.68 -21.68
CA LEU A 230 1.26 -13.41 -22.13
C LEU A 230 0.89 -14.07 -23.46
N PHE A 231 1.87 -14.41 -24.30
CA PHE A 231 1.63 -15.13 -25.56
C PHE A 231 1.45 -16.63 -25.34
N LEU A 232 1.75 -17.15 -24.15
CA LEU A 232 1.54 -18.55 -23.80
C LEU A 232 0.05 -18.75 -23.48
N THR A 233 -0.63 -19.66 -24.19
CA THR A 233 -2.08 -19.92 -24.06
C THR A 233 -2.47 -20.69 -22.79
N SER A 234 -1.73 -20.53 -21.69
CA SER A 234 -2.00 -21.19 -20.42
C SER A 234 -2.57 -20.20 -19.41
N GLU A 235 -3.79 -20.47 -18.91
CA GLU A 235 -4.52 -19.57 -18.00
C GLU A 235 -3.71 -19.21 -16.74
N GLY A 236 -3.01 -20.19 -16.15
CA GLY A 236 -2.19 -19.96 -14.95
C GLY A 236 -0.96 -19.09 -15.22
N ILE A 237 -0.32 -19.27 -16.36
CA ILE A 237 0.84 -18.47 -16.78
C ILE A 237 0.40 -17.05 -17.09
N GLU A 238 -0.72 -16.89 -17.81
CA GLU A 238 -1.29 -15.59 -18.14
C GLU A 238 -1.63 -14.79 -16.87
N LEU A 239 -2.25 -15.43 -15.87
CA LEU A 239 -2.57 -14.79 -14.58
C LEU A 239 -1.31 -14.30 -13.87
N LEU A 240 -0.28 -15.15 -13.79
CA LEU A 240 1.00 -14.79 -13.16
C LEU A 240 1.68 -13.64 -13.92
N ALA A 241 1.70 -13.70 -15.25
CA ALA A 241 2.28 -12.68 -16.11
C ALA A 241 1.59 -11.31 -15.94
N ILE A 242 0.25 -11.28 -15.95
CA ILE A 242 -0.52 -10.05 -15.77
C ILE A 242 -0.23 -9.41 -14.40
N ASN A 243 -0.28 -10.19 -13.32
CA ASN A 243 -0.04 -9.66 -11.98
C ASN A 243 1.41 -9.19 -11.81
N ALA A 244 2.38 -9.95 -12.34
CA ALA A 244 3.78 -9.56 -12.32
C ALA A 244 4.02 -8.25 -13.08
N LEU A 245 3.45 -8.10 -14.28
CA LEU A 245 3.55 -6.86 -15.06
C LEU A 245 2.94 -5.68 -14.32
N ILE A 246 1.74 -5.82 -13.75
CA ILE A 246 1.08 -4.75 -13.00
C ILE A 246 1.98 -4.27 -11.85
N ILE A 247 2.54 -5.20 -11.06
CA ILE A 247 3.43 -4.86 -9.93
C ILE A 247 4.69 -4.14 -10.43
N ILE A 248 5.36 -4.69 -11.44
CA ILE A 248 6.61 -4.12 -11.97
C ILE A 248 6.36 -2.73 -12.57
N MET A 249 5.24 -2.54 -13.28
CA MET A 249 4.88 -1.25 -13.86
C MET A 249 4.59 -0.18 -12.81
N ILE A 250 4.03 -0.56 -11.65
CA ILE A 250 3.91 0.36 -10.51
C ILE A 250 5.28 0.69 -9.90
N ILE A 251 6.20 -0.27 -9.80
CA ILE A 251 7.58 0.03 -9.34
C ILE A 251 8.24 1.04 -10.29
N TYR A 252 8.09 0.87 -11.60
CA TYR A 252 8.59 1.83 -12.59
C TYR A 252 7.83 3.16 -12.58
N LEU A 253 6.55 3.20 -12.19
CA LEU A 253 5.82 4.46 -11.96
C LEU A 253 6.51 5.30 -10.89
N PHE A 254 6.87 4.69 -9.76
CA PHE A 254 7.63 5.37 -8.70
C PHE A 254 9.03 5.80 -9.18
N HIS A 255 9.65 5.03 -10.08
CA HIS A 255 10.92 5.41 -10.69
C HIS A 255 10.74 6.65 -11.58
N GLY A 256 9.74 6.66 -12.46
CA GLY A 256 9.38 7.82 -13.28
C GLY A 256 9.05 9.05 -12.44
N LEU A 257 8.33 8.89 -11.33
CA LEU A 257 8.06 9.98 -10.39
C LEU A 257 9.34 10.52 -9.76
N SER A 258 10.30 9.66 -9.45
CA SER A 258 11.63 10.07 -8.98
C SER A 258 12.36 10.92 -10.03
N ILE A 259 12.23 10.61 -11.33
CA ILE A 259 12.79 11.41 -12.42
C ILE A 259 12.14 12.80 -12.48
N VAL A 260 10.82 12.87 -12.35
CA VAL A 260 10.10 14.16 -12.27
C VAL A 260 10.60 14.96 -11.07
N LEU A 261 10.69 14.34 -9.89
CA LEU A 261 11.20 14.99 -8.68
C LEU A 261 12.63 15.52 -8.86
N PHE A 262 13.50 14.75 -9.52
CA PHE A 262 14.86 15.17 -9.85
C PHE A 262 14.86 16.46 -10.68
N PHE A 263 14.10 16.52 -11.77
CA PHE A 263 14.06 17.72 -12.60
C PHE A 263 13.38 18.91 -11.92
N LEU A 264 12.32 18.69 -11.14
CA LEU A 264 11.69 19.76 -10.34
C LEU A 264 12.67 20.37 -9.32
N ASN A 265 13.53 19.54 -8.73
CA ASN A 265 14.58 19.98 -7.81
C ASN A 265 15.75 20.64 -8.54
N LYS A 266 16.22 20.04 -9.64
CA LYS A 266 17.32 20.58 -10.47
C LYS A 266 17.01 21.99 -10.95
N TYR A 267 15.81 22.20 -11.52
CA TYR A 267 15.39 23.50 -12.05
C TYR A 267 14.79 24.43 -10.97
N ARG A 268 14.86 24.05 -9.68
CA ARG A 268 14.34 24.84 -8.55
C ARG A 268 12.91 25.35 -8.78
N VAL A 269 12.06 24.49 -9.34
CA VAL A 269 10.67 24.82 -9.70
C VAL A 269 9.88 25.28 -8.46
N PRO A 270 9.15 26.40 -8.50
CA PRO A 270 8.41 26.92 -7.35
C PRO A 270 7.26 26.00 -6.93
N SER A 271 6.89 26.04 -5.64
CA SER A 271 5.93 25.09 -5.04
C SER A 271 4.56 25.07 -5.71
N TRP A 272 4.04 26.20 -6.18
CA TRP A 272 2.74 26.26 -6.86
C TRP A 272 2.74 25.49 -8.19
N LEU A 273 3.85 25.56 -8.94
CA LEU A 273 3.98 24.84 -10.20
C LEU A 273 4.19 23.34 -9.95
N ARG A 274 4.88 22.96 -8.87
CA ARG A 274 4.98 21.55 -8.43
C ARG A 274 3.59 20.96 -8.13
N ILE A 275 2.73 21.72 -7.45
CA ILE A 275 1.35 21.29 -7.18
C ILE A 275 0.59 21.06 -8.50
N GLY A 276 0.73 21.96 -9.47
CA GLY A 276 0.14 21.79 -10.80
C GLY A 276 0.60 20.53 -11.51
N VAL A 277 1.91 20.24 -11.49
CA VAL A 277 2.48 19.01 -12.08
C VAL A 277 1.93 17.76 -11.39
N TYR A 278 1.90 17.71 -10.05
CA TYR A 278 1.35 16.56 -9.32
C TYR A 278 -0.15 16.40 -9.54
N PHE A 279 -0.89 17.50 -9.59
CA PHE A 279 -2.32 17.50 -9.89
C PHE A 279 -2.58 16.91 -11.29
N LEU A 280 -1.83 17.36 -12.29
CA LEU A 280 -1.93 16.82 -13.65
C LEU A 280 -1.62 15.32 -13.68
N ILE A 281 -0.55 14.88 -13.02
CA ILE A 281 -0.19 13.46 -12.92
C ILE A 281 -1.32 12.63 -12.31
N VAL A 282 -1.95 13.12 -11.24
CA VAL A 282 -3.03 12.40 -10.53
C VAL A 282 -4.34 12.39 -11.32
N VAL A 283 -4.70 13.50 -11.97
CA VAL A 283 -5.95 13.63 -12.71
C VAL A 283 -5.90 12.92 -14.06
N GLN A 284 -4.76 12.94 -14.73
CA GLN A 284 -4.59 12.35 -16.05
C GLN A 284 -3.90 10.99 -15.94
N GLN A 285 -4.69 9.92 -16.00
CA GLN A 285 -4.20 8.54 -15.90
C GLN A 285 -3.16 8.18 -16.98
N LEU A 286 -3.16 8.89 -18.12
CA LEU A 286 -2.14 8.74 -19.17
C LEU A 286 -0.72 9.03 -18.66
N PHE A 287 -0.56 9.94 -17.70
CA PHE A 287 0.75 10.18 -17.11
C PHE A 287 1.26 9.01 -16.29
N PHE A 288 0.40 8.16 -15.71
CA PHE A 288 0.89 6.98 -15.02
C PHE A 288 1.59 6.03 -15.98
N VAL A 289 1.00 5.78 -17.15
CA VAL A 289 1.63 4.95 -18.19
C VAL A 289 2.91 5.60 -18.70
N ALA A 290 2.87 6.90 -19.00
CA ALA A 290 4.05 7.63 -19.48
C ALA A 290 5.21 7.60 -18.46
N LEU A 291 4.92 7.78 -17.18
CA LEU A 291 5.92 7.74 -16.11
C LEU A 291 6.46 6.33 -15.88
N SER A 292 5.62 5.29 -15.93
CA SER A 292 6.11 3.90 -15.86
C SER A 292 7.05 3.59 -17.03
N LEU A 293 6.71 4.01 -18.25
CA LEU A 293 7.58 3.82 -19.41
C LEU A 293 8.87 4.64 -19.28
N ALA A 294 8.78 5.89 -18.83
CA ALA A 294 9.96 6.73 -18.59
C ALA A 294 10.89 6.09 -17.55
N GLY A 295 10.36 5.57 -16.45
CA GLY A 295 11.13 4.86 -15.43
C GLY A 295 11.73 3.54 -15.91
N LEU A 296 11.07 2.85 -16.85
CA LEU A 296 11.61 1.66 -17.51
C LEU A 296 12.77 2.04 -18.45
N PHE A 297 12.57 3.01 -19.33
CA PHE A 297 13.58 3.45 -20.31
C PHE A 297 14.79 4.14 -19.69
N ASP A 298 14.63 4.80 -18.54
CA ASP A 298 15.74 5.40 -17.79
C ASP A 298 16.81 4.39 -17.39
N GLN A 299 16.48 3.08 -17.32
CA GLN A 299 17.47 2.04 -17.02
C GLN A 299 18.56 1.88 -18.08
N TRP A 300 18.24 2.16 -19.35
CA TRP A 300 19.23 2.12 -20.43
C TRP A 300 19.76 3.50 -20.79
N VAL A 301 18.87 4.50 -20.81
CA VAL A 301 19.20 5.84 -21.28
C VAL A 301 19.88 6.66 -20.18
N ASP A 302 19.52 6.45 -18.90
CA ASP A 302 19.95 7.27 -17.76
C ASP A 302 19.83 8.77 -18.07
N PHE A 303 18.57 9.25 -18.12
CA PHE A 303 18.23 10.63 -18.43
C PHE A 303 18.94 11.62 -17.49
N ARG A 304 19.25 11.18 -16.26
CA ARG A 304 19.95 11.98 -15.25
C ARG A 304 21.44 12.16 -15.58
N LYS A 305 22.13 11.11 -16.07
CA LYS A 305 23.57 11.20 -16.43
C LYS A 305 23.82 11.84 -17.79
N ILE A 306 22.97 11.61 -18.79
CA ILE A 306 23.15 12.19 -20.14
C ILE A 306 23.26 13.71 -20.06
N HIS A 307 22.44 14.33 -19.22
CA HIS A 307 22.45 15.79 -19.10
C HIS A 307 23.70 16.32 -18.40
N ARG A 308 24.30 15.57 -17.47
CA ARG A 308 25.56 15.97 -16.80
C ARG A 308 26.76 16.02 -17.77
N ARG A 309 26.71 15.27 -18.88
CA ARG A 309 27.72 15.33 -19.96
C ARG A 309 27.49 16.45 -20.97
N MET A 310 26.28 17.00 -21.06
CA MET A 310 25.99 18.14 -21.95
C MET A 310 26.29 19.49 -21.31
N GLU A 311 26.41 19.54 -19.97
CA GLU A 311 26.79 20.75 -19.21
C GLU A 311 28.31 20.83 -18.93
N SER A 312 29.10 19.83 -19.34
CA SER A 312 30.57 19.78 -19.21
C SER A 312 31.26 20.04 -20.53
#